data_AF-A0A3G9J707-F1
#
_entry.id   AF-A0A3G9J707-F1
#
_cell.length_a   1.000
_cell.length_b   1.000
_cell.length_c   1.000
_cell.angle_alpha   90.00
_cell.angle_beta   90.00
_cell.angle_gamma   90.00
#
_symmetry.space_group_name_H-M   'P 1'
#
loop_
_entity.id
_entity.type
_entity.pdbx_description
1 polymer ?
#
loop_
_entity_poly.entity_id
_entity_poly.type
_entity_poly.pdbx_seq_one_letter_code
_entity_poly.pdbx_strand_id
1 'polypeptide(L)'
;MFVMKQIVGFSYGTKPSFKENAKHSHTEEPGFVLYYTSWCPCNAKYVPILIETAKENNIPFHAIHITSREEAQSAPTPITNYALFYNGDYVTNEQMNAKKFIKVGNAMVSISHD
;
A
#
# COMPACT_ATOMS: atom_id res chain seq x y z
N MET A 1 17.02 -1.32 -7.66
CA MET A 1 16.64 -2.57 -8.34
C MET A 1 15.85 -3.51 -7.40
N PHE A 2 14.60 -3.18 -7.04
CA PHE A 2 13.66 -4.02 -6.30
C PHE A 2 12.22 -3.77 -6.78
N VAL A 3 11.95 -3.99 -8.07
CA VAL A 3 10.58 -4.37 -8.48
C VAL A 3 10.52 -5.88 -8.26
N MET A 4 10.54 -6.30 -7.00
CA MET A 4 10.25 -7.69 -6.68
C MET A 4 8.73 -7.81 -6.79
N LYS A 5 8.25 -8.17 -8.00
CA LYS A 5 7.07 -9.04 -8.04
C LYS A 5 7.35 -10.11 -6.99
N GLN A 6 6.41 -10.34 -6.08
CA GLN A 6 6.51 -11.24 -4.94
C GLN A 6 6.56 -12.72 -5.38
N ILE A 7 7.41 -12.99 -6.37
CA ILE A 7 7.68 -14.26 -7.01
C ILE A 7 8.61 -15.02 -6.09
N VAL A 8 8.08 -16.08 -5.51
CA VAL A 8 8.85 -17.16 -4.93
C VAL A 8 9.17 -18.16 -6.05
N GLY A 9 10.48 -18.36 -6.30
CA GLY A 9 11.01 -19.33 -7.26
C GLY A 9 11.71 -18.72 -8.48
N PHE A 10 13.04 -18.65 -8.43
CA PHE A 10 13.91 -18.52 -9.62
C PHE A 10 14.87 -19.72 -9.60
N SER A 11 14.34 -20.90 -9.91
CA SER A 11 15.14 -22.08 -10.24
C SER A 11 14.75 -22.52 -11.65
N TYR A 12 15.71 -22.94 -12.47
CA TYR A 12 15.44 -23.47 -13.80
C TYR A 12 14.49 -24.67 -13.68
N GLY A 13 13.22 -24.48 -14.06
CA GLY A 13 12.18 -25.51 -14.04
C GLY A 13 11.02 -25.30 -13.07
N THR A 14 11.06 -24.32 -12.16
CA THR A 14 9.91 -23.97 -11.32
C THR A 14 9.15 -22.77 -11.87
N LYS A 15 7.83 -22.88 -11.98
CA LYS A 15 6.98 -21.76 -12.39
C LYS A 15 7.03 -20.67 -11.29
N PRO A 16 7.31 -19.41 -11.64
CA PRO A 16 7.13 -18.27 -10.73
C PRO A 16 5.75 -18.32 -10.07
N SER A 17 5.70 -18.26 -8.74
CA SER A 17 4.44 -18.21 -8.01
C SER A 17 4.45 -17.08 -6.99
N PHE A 18 3.28 -16.51 -6.70
CA PHE A 18 3.15 -15.52 -5.65
C PHE A 18 3.06 -16.19 -4.28
N LYS A 19 3.60 -15.55 -3.24
CA LYS A 19 3.34 -15.97 -1.86
C LYS A 19 1.85 -15.83 -1.53
N GLU A 20 1.35 -16.64 -0.59
CA GLU A 20 -0.07 -16.70 -0.26
C GLU A 20 -0.64 -15.35 0.23
N ASN A 21 0.14 -14.62 1.04
CA ASN A 21 -0.19 -13.27 1.51
C ASN A 21 -0.31 -12.22 0.39
N ALA A 22 0.25 -12.48 -0.79
CA ALA A 22 0.13 -11.60 -1.95
C ALA A 22 -1.08 -11.94 -2.83
N LYS A 23 -1.61 -13.17 -2.70
CA LYS A 23 -2.78 -13.61 -3.47
C LYS A 23 -4.07 -13.09 -2.87
N HIS A 24 -4.08 -12.94 -1.55
CA HIS A 24 -5.17 -12.38 -0.77
C HIS A 24 -4.70 -11.07 -0.17
N SER A 25 -4.74 -10.01 -0.98
CA SER A 25 -4.25 -8.70 -0.55
C SER A 25 -5.12 -8.16 0.58
N HIS A 26 -4.73 -8.46 1.83
CA HIS A 26 -5.43 -8.06 3.02
C HIS A 26 -4.46 -7.73 4.15
N THR A 27 -4.75 -6.68 4.93
CA THR A 27 -4.03 -6.33 6.15
C THR A 27 -4.99 -6.28 7.34
N GLU A 28 -4.55 -6.66 8.54
CA GLU A 28 -5.40 -6.59 9.74
C GLU A 28 -5.46 -5.16 10.33
N GLU A 29 -4.71 -4.23 9.75
CA GLU A 29 -4.62 -2.85 10.24
C GLU A 29 -5.87 -2.03 9.91
N PRO A 30 -6.51 -1.38 10.91
CA PRO A 30 -7.68 -0.54 10.70
C PRO A 30 -7.31 0.81 10.09
N GLY A 31 -8.26 1.42 9.39
CA GLY A 31 -8.05 2.70 8.70
C GLY A 31 -7.25 2.56 7.42
N PHE A 32 -6.63 3.65 6.98
CA PHE A 32 -5.83 3.65 5.77
C PHE A 32 -4.40 3.18 6.03
N VAL A 33 -3.90 2.27 5.20
CA VAL A 33 -2.52 1.78 5.27
C VAL A 33 -1.87 1.86 3.90
N LEU A 34 -0.76 2.59 3.80
CA LEU A 34 0.00 2.77 2.57
C LEU A 34 1.33 2.02 2.64
N TYR A 35 1.47 0.97 1.83
CA TYR A 35 2.76 0.34 1.57
C TYR A 35 3.43 1.02 0.38
N TYR A 36 4.68 1.46 0.54
CA TYR A 36 5.41 2.14 -0.54
C TYR A 36 6.91 1.89 -0.48
N THR A 37 7.59 2.07 -1.61
CA THR A 37 9.06 2.07 -1.69
C THR A 37 9.57 3.43 -2.18
N SER A 38 10.84 3.72 -1.92
CA SER A 38 11.52 4.92 -2.46
C SER A 38 11.89 4.83 -3.95
N TRP A 39 11.42 3.81 -4.67
CA TRP A 39 11.70 3.64 -6.10
C TRP A 39 11.08 4.73 -6.97
N CYS A 40 9.97 5.31 -6.52
CA CYS A 40 9.38 6.46 -7.20
C CYS A 40 9.80 7.76 -6.48
N PRO A 41 10.51 8.68 -7.14
CA PRO A 41 10.91 9.95 -6.53
C PRO A 41 9.70 10.80 -6.08
N CYS A 42 8.53 10.58 -6.67
CA CYS A 42 7.30 11.26 -6.28
C CYS A 42 6.83 10.89 -4.85
N ASN A 43 7.13 9.68 -4.37
CA ASN A 43 6.67 9.23 -3.04
C ASN A 43 7.28 10.09 -1.91
N ALA A 44 8.54 10.51 -2.05
CA ALA A 44 9.22 11.38 -1.08
C ALA A 44 8.51 12.73 -0.90
N LYS A 45 7.78 13.20 -1.91
CA LYS A 45 6.97 14.41 -1.85
C LYS A 45 5.55 14.13 -1.36
N TYR A 46 4.88 13.13 -1.94
CA TYR A 46 3.44 12.95 -1.71
C TYR A 46 3.11 12.20 -0.43
N VAL A 47 3.95 11.25 0.02
CA VAL A 47 3.67 10.52 1.27
C VAL A 47 3.60 11.46 2.49
N PRO A 48 4.54 12.41 2.69
CA PRO A 48 4.42 13.39 3.76
C PRO A 48 3.13 14.22 3.67
N ILE A 49 2.74 14.63 2.46
CA ILE A 49 1.49 15.38 2.23
C ILE A 49 0.28 14.55 2.65
N LEU A 50 0.26 13.24 2.37
CA LEU A 50 -0.84 12.35 2.77
C LEU A 50 -0.90 12.18 4.29
N ILE A 51 0.25 12.02 4.95
CA ILE A 51 0.34 11.95 6.43
C ILE A 51 -0.23 13.22 7.06
N GLU A 52 0.19 14.39 6.58
CA GLU A 52 -0.29 15.69 7.07
C GLU A 52 -1.79 15.86 6.82
N THR A 53 -2.24 15.58 5.59
CA THR A 53 -3.66 15.65 5.21
C THR A 53 -4.52 14.74 6.09
N ALA A 54 -4.06 13.50 6.35
CA ALA A 54 -4.77 12.56 7.20
C ALA A 54 -4.89 13.08 8.64
N LYS A 55 -3.79 13.62 9.17
CA LYS A 55 -3.75 14.23 10.50
C LYS A 55 -4.71 15.42 10.62
N GLU A 56 -4.70 16.33 9.65
CA GLU A 56 -5.58 17.51 9.65
C GLU A 56 -7.08 17.16 9.58
N ASN A 57 -7.41 16.04 8.92
CA ASN A 57 -8.79 15.60 8.72
C ASN A 57 -9.22 14.49 9.71
N ASN A 58 -8.40 14.17 10.72
CA ASN A 58 -8.63 13.09 11.67
C ASN A 58 -8.92 11.72 11.02
N ILE A 59 -8.24 11.44 9.90
CA ILE A 59 -8.31 10.17 9.18
C ILE A 59 -7.23 9.24 9.74
N PRO A 60 -7.58 8.05 10.27
CA PRO A 60 -6.57 7.06 10.66
C PRO A 60 -5.75 6.63 9.45
N PHE A 61 -4.44 6.88 9.49
CA PHE A 61 -3.53 6.64 8.38
C PHE A 61 -2.16 6.19 8.87
N HIS A 62 -1.65 5.11 8.27
CA HIS A 62 -0.31 4.58 8.51
C HIS A 62 0.44 4.42 7.19
N ALA A 63 1.70 4.87 7.15
CA ALA A 63 2.57 4.73 5.99
C ALA A 63 3.74 3.80 6.31
N ILE A 64 3.79 2.66 5.62
CA ILE A 64 4.82 1.63 5.77
C ILE A 64 5.82 1.76 4.63
N HIS A 65 7.01 2.24 4.96
CA HIS A 65 8.10 2.34 4.00
C HIS A 65 8.84 1.02 3.88
N ILE A 66 8.70 0.35 2.74
CA ILE A 66 9.42 -0.87 2.40
C ILE A 66 10.83 -0.47 1.94
N THR A 67 11.82 -0.86 2.73
CA THR A 67 13.24 -0.57 2.50
C THR A 67 14.07 -1.83 2.30
N SER A 68 13.56 -2.99 2.74
CA SER A 68 14.23 -4.28 2.62
C SER A 68 13.50 -5.25 1.68
N ARG A 69 14.23 -6.28 1.23
CA ARG A 69 13.66 -7.38 0.44
C ARG A 69 12.67 -8.20 1.27
N GLU A 70 12.98 -8.37 2.55
CA GLU A 70 12.20 -9.15 3.50
C GLU A 70 10.84 -8.49 3.74
N GLU A 71 10.81 -7.17 3.92
CA GLU A 71 9.57 -6.38 3.98
C GLU A 71 8.78 -6.48 2.67
N ALA A 72 9.44 -6.30 1.51
CA ALA A 72 8.78 -6.40 0.21
C ALA A 72 8.16 -7.78 -0.03
N GLN A 73 8.81 -8.85 0.45
CA GLN A 73 8.28 -10.21 0.35
C GLN A 73 7.19 -10.52 1.37
N SER A 74 7.07 -9.74 2.44
CA SER A 74 6.08 -9.94 3.52
C SER A 74 4.86 -9.05 3.34
N ALA A 75 4.95 -8.03 2.49
CA ALA A 75 3.85 -7.13 2.16
C ALA A 75 2.59 -7.90 1.70
N PRO A 76 1.38 -7.43 2.04
CA PRO A 76 0.12 -8.05 1.65
C PRO A 76 -0.27 -7.70 0.21
N THR A 77 0.71 -7.46 -0.68
CA THR A 77 0.45 -6.98 -2.03
C THR A 77 1.61 -7.35 -2.95
N PRO A 78 1.34 -7.86 -4.15
CA PRO A 78 2.37 -8.07 -5.16
C PRO A 78 2.90 -6.75 -5.75
N ILE A 79 2.26 -5.63 -5.41
CA ILE A 79 2.56 -4.26 -5.85
C ILE A 79 3.15 -3.49 -4.67
N THR A 80 4.48 -3.32 -4.65
CA THR A 80 5.21 -2.70 -3.53
C THR A 80 5.67 -1.27 -3.80
N ASN A 81 5.45 -0.73 -5.00
CA ASN A 81 5.79 0.66 -5.32
C ASN A 81 4.90 1.66 -4.57
N TYR A 82 3.60 1.40 -4.58
CA TYR A 82 2.55 2.18 -3.91
C TYR A 82 1.29 1.31 -3.87
N ALA A 83 0.80 0.98 -2.68
CA ALA A 83 -0.43 0.22 -2.50
C ALA A 83 -1.15 0.71 -1.24
N LEU A 84 -2.34 1.27 -1.44
CA LEU A 84 -3.20 1.79 -0.39
C LEU A 84 -4.28 0.76 -0.06
N PHE A 85 -4.49 0.57 1.23
CA PHE A 85 -5.52 -0.28 1.82
C PHE A 85 -6.43 0.55 2.72
N TYR A 86 -7.66 0.09 2.93
CA TYR A 86 -8.60 0.64 3.91
C TYR A 86 -9.32 -0.50 4.64
N ASN A 87 -9.21 -0.55 5.97
CA ASN A 87 -9.78 -1.62 6.81
C ASN A 87 -9.43 -3.02 6.29
N GLY A 88 -8.19 -3.18 5.84
CA GLY A 88 -7.70 -4.42 5.28
C GLY A 88 -7.97 -4.65 3.80
N ASP A 89 -8.92 -3.96 3.17
CA ASP A 89 -9.19 -4.16 1.75
C ASP A 89 -8.30 -3.30 0.84
N TYR A 90 -7.87 -3.89 -0.28
CA TYR A 90 -7.10 -3.17 -1.29
C TYR A 90 -7.94 -2.04 -1.92
N VAL A 91 -7.38 -0.83 -1.93
CA VAL A 91 -8.02 0.36 -2.49
C VAL A 91 -7.46 0.70 -3.86
N THR A 92 -6.16 0.97 -3.93
CA THR A 92 -5.52 1.43 -5.17
C THR A 92 -4.00 1.30 -5.13
N ASN A 93 -3.37 1.29 -6.30
CA ASN A 93 -1.94 1.50 -6.50
C ASN A 93 -1.61 2.83 -7.20
N GLU A 94 -2.62 3.69 -7.41
CA GLU A 94 -2.44 4.99 -8.03
C GLU A 94 -1.94 6.01 -7.01
N GLN A 95 -0.89 6.75 -7.37
CA GLN A 95 -0.42 7.87 -6.54
C GLN A 95 -1.54 8.90 -6.36
N MET A 96 -1.67 9.39 -5.12
CA MET A 96 -2.66 10.37 -4.74
C MET A 96 -2.01 11.69 -4.32
N ASN A 97 -2.69 12.78 -4.64
CA ASN A 97 -2.49 14.07 -4.00
C ASN A 97 -3.52 14.24 -2.86
N ALA A 98 -3.35 15.27 -2.03
CA ALA A 98 -4.24 15.57 -0.91
C ALA A 98 -5.74 15.60 -1.31
N LYS A 99 -6.09 16.27 -2.41
CA LYS A 99 -7.49 16.40 -2.86
C LYS A 99 -8.12 15.04 -3.18
N LYS A 100 -7.38 14.18 -3.91
CA LYS A 100 -7.85 12.83 -4.26
C LYS A 100 -7.97 11.95 -3.01
N PHE A 101 -7.00 12.05 -2.10
CA PHE A 101 -7.00 11.31 -0.85
C PHE A 101 -8.20 11.65 0.04
N ILE A 102 -8.52 12.94 0.22
CA ILE A 102 -9.70 13.37 0.98
C ILE A 102 -10.99 12.85 0.33
N LYS A 103 -11.11 12.95 -1.00
CA LYS A 103 -12.30 12.45 -1.71
C LYS A 103 -12.52 10.95 -1.47
N VAL A 104 -11.44 10.17 -1.54
CA VAL A 104 -11.49 8.72 -1.29
C VAL A 104 -11.76 8.43 0.19
N GLY A 105 -11.10 9.13 1.10
CA GLY A 105 -11.32 9.04 2.55
C GLY A 105 -12.78 9.27 2.93
N ASN A 106 -13.38 10.35 2.43
CA ASN A 106 -14.78 10.65 2.70
C ASN A 106 -15.71 9.57 2.13
N ALA A 107 -15.47 9.11 0.90
CA ALA A 107 -16.29 8.06 0.30
C ALA A 107 -16.21 6.74 1.08
N MET A 108 -15.03 6.35 1.56
CA MET A 108 -14.83 5.10 2.29
C MET A 108 -15.34 5.17 3.73
N VAL A 109 -15.12 6.28 4.43
CA VAL A 109 -15.61 6.48 5.81
C VAL A 109 -17.14 6.54 5.85
N SER A 110 -17.78 7.09 4.82
CA SER A 110 -19.25 7.11 4.71
C SER A 110 -19.87 5.73 4.53
N ILE A 111 -19.15 4.74 3.99
CA ILE A 111 -19.65 3.37 3.81
C ILE A 111 -19.60 2.57 5.13
N SER A 112 -18.70 2.93 6.04
CA SER A 112 -18.47 2.19 7.30
C SER A 112 -19.45 2.53 8.43
N HIS A 113 -20.38 3.46 8.22
CA HIS A 113 -21.34 3.95 9.24
C HIS A 113 -22.81 3.60 8.94
N ASP A 114 -23.06 2.76 7.94
CA ASP A 114 -24.41 2.24 7.60
C ASP A 114 -24.55 0.78 8.07
#